data_AF-A0AAP9NNQ1-F1
#
_entry.id   AF-A0AAP9NNQ1-F1
#
_cell.length_a   1.000
_cell.length_b   1.000
_cell.length_c   1.000
_cell.angle_alpha   90.00
_cell.angle_beta   90.00
_cell.angle_gamma   90.00
#
_symmetry.space_group_name_H-M   'P 1'
#
loop_
_entity.id
_entity.type
_entity.pdbx_description
1 polymer ?
#
loop_
_entity_poly.entity_id
_entity_poly.type
_entity_poly.pdbx_seq_one_letter_code
_entity_poly.pdbx_strand_id
1 'polypeptide(L)'
;MLNELTLENVRKQTRDWESALSSWLTTLGGYVKRAEARERLGAYLRGLLGDVERRNSWQLAEHQGDAHPYGFQHLINRARWDEDGVRDAVRQRVYEALRDDDGVLVVDETGFLKKGHHSAGVKRQCSGTAGRIENCQIGVFLGYASCWGQGLMDRALFLPRDWADDRERCRQAGIPEDVSHKPKTALAREMLIRTLNSGVTARWVTGDAVYGESFQLRWTLEERGQGYVMAVSRKAYVWQGLEQRKVGDLLEALPGNAGWTRLSAGAGSQGPREYDWVYLPVNPGPFESWQRGVLVRRSLDAGQEMTAYFTFAPCGTSLEDLALAAGARWNIERCFQESKSQLGLDQYEVRTWRGWYRHITLVMAAYALLVTLRRHQLKKSLLLNLGGQGPLFSPWPKCGDGCALPPLPSNEDGWKMRCIGPAGEDFTNVSPSTITG
;
A
#
# COMPACT_ATOMS: atom_id res chain seq x y z
N MET A 1 25.32 0.56 -7.01
CA MET A 1 25.15 -0.49 -5.98
C MET A 1 24.93 0.17 -4.63
N LEU A 2 23.68 0.43 -4.26
CA LEU A 2 23.34 0.80 -2.88
C LEU A 2 23.43 -0.48 -2.06
N ASN A 3 24.44 -0.58 -1.20
CA ASN A 3 24.59 -1.68 -0.24
C ASN A 3 23.24 -2.06 0.35
N GLU A 4 22.92 -3.36 0.38
CA GLU A 4 21.80 -3.86 1.18
C GLU A 4 22.00 -3.39 2.63
N LEU A 5 21.21 -2.39 3.01
CA LEU A 5 21.16 -1.85 4.37
C LEU A 5 20.37 -2.85 5.24
N THR A 6 21.04 -3.96 5.55
CA THR A 6 20.61 -4.93 6.55
C THR A 6 20.43 -4.25 7.90
N LEU A 7 19.55 -4.81 8.75
CA LEU A 7 19.37 -4.35 10.14
C LEU A 7 20.69 -4.12 10.87
N GLU A 8 21.66 -5.02 10.67
CA GLU A 8 22.99 -4.90 11.25
C GLU A 8 23.76 -3.68 10.76
N ASN A 9 23.70 -3.36 9.47
CA ASN A 9 24.36 -2.19 8.90
C ASN A 9 23.74 -0.89 9.44
N VAL A 10 22.41 -0.83 9.56
CA VAL A 10 21.72 0.33 10.14
C VAL A 10 22.07 0.51 11.62
N ARG A 11 22.15 -0.57 12.39
CA ARG A 11 22.56 -0.55 13.80
C ARG A 11 24.01 -0.10 14.00
N LYS A 12 24.94 -0.68 13.24
CA LYS A 12 26.38 -0.37 13.37
C LYS A 12 26.73 1.04 12.91
N GLN A 13 26.00 1.60 11.93
CA GLN A 13 26.34 2.89 11.31
C GLN A 13 25.62 4.10 11.92
N THR A 14 24.63 3.90 12.80
CA THR A 14 23.82 5.01 13.34
C THR A 14 24.19 5.29 14.80
N ARG A 15 25.02 6.32 15.04
CA ARG A 15 25.29 6.88 16.39
C ARG A 15 24.02 7.30 17.15
N ASP A 16 22.90 7.47 16.45
CA ASP A 16 21.62 7.97 16.95
C ASP A 16 20.54 6.87 17.08
N TRP A 17 20.91 5.58 16.94
CA TRP A 17 19.96 4.46 16.96
C TRP A 17 19.14 4.40 18.26
N GLU A 18 19.81 4.46 19.41
CA GLU A 18 19.15 4.32 20.72
C GLU A 18 18.24 5.51 21.01
N SER A 19 18.67 6.71 20.64
CA SER A 19 17.87 7.94 20.76
C SER A 19 16.64 7.89 19.86
N ALA A 20 16.78 7.51 18.59
CA ALA A 20 15.66 7.36 17.65
C ALA A 20 14.66 6.29 18.11
N LEU A 21 15.15 5.15 18.61
CA LEU A 21 14.29 4.11 19.20
C LEU A 21 13.60 4.62 20.46
N SER A 22 14.31 5.31 21.35
CA SER A 22 13.74 5.81 22.62
C SER A 22 12.66 6.86 22.38
N SER A 23 12.92 7.82 21.49
CA SER A 23 11.91 8.78 21.03
C SER A 23 10.68 8.07 20.45
N TRP A 24 10.90 7.05 19.62
CA TRP A 24 9.81 6.28 19.05
C TRP A 24 9.00 5.50 20.10
N LEU A 25 9.66 4.88 21.07
CA LEU A 25 9.01 4.22 22.19
C LEU A 25 8.21 5.20 23.07
N THR A 26 8.67 6.43 23.24
CA THR A 26 7.89 7.48 23.92
C THR A 26 6.61 7.80 23.16
N THR A 27 6.67 7.99 21.84
CA THR A 27 5.47 8.21 21.01
C THR A 27 4.50 7.04 21.12
N LEU A 28 4.98 5.81 20.94
CA LEU A 28 4.14 4.61 21.04
C LEU A 28 3.59 4.37 22.44
N GLY A 29 4.36 4.77 23.47
CA GLY A 29 3.94 4.70 24.87
C GLY A 29 2.69 5.53 25.18
N GLY A 30 2.41 6.58 24.39
CA GLY A 30 1.17 7.36 24.50
C GLY A 30 -0.11 6.54 24.29
N TYR A 31 -0.01 5.43 23.55
CA TYR A 31 -1.13 4.52 23.25
C TYR A 31 -1.26 3.36 24.26
N VAL A 32 -0.40 3.35 25.27
CA VAL A 32 -0.33 2.28 26.28
C VAL A 32 -0.40 2.89 27.68
N LYS A 33 -1.53 2.68 28.36
CA LYS A 33 -1.80 3.32 29.66
C LYS A 33 -0.90 2.80 30.79
N ARG A 34 -0.68 1.49 30.87
CA ARG A 34 0.08 0.84 31.95
C ARG A 34 1.58 0.85 31.70
N ALA A 35 2.37 1.17 32.73
CA ALA A 35 3.82 1.25 32.64
C ALA A 35 4.46 -0.10 32.26
N GLU A 36 3.98 -1.20 32.87
CA GLU A 36 4.49 -2.55 32.63
C GLU A 36 4.25 -2.98 31.16
N ALA A 37 3.13 -2.55 30.57
CA ALA A 37 2.83 -2.80 29.17
C ALA A 37 3.68 -1.93 28.23
N ARG A 38 4.03 -0.69 28.62
CA ARG A 38 4.97 0.18 27.87
C ARG A 38 6.36 -0.43 27.83
N GLU A 39 6.87 -0.86 28.97
CA GLU A 39 8.16 -1.55 29.07
C GLU A 39 8.18 -2.80 28.19
N ARG A 40 7.10 -3.61 28.27
CA ARG A 40 6.98 -4.82 27.47
C ARG A 40 6.87 -4.54 25.97
N LEU A 41 6.18 -3.48 25.56
CA LEU A 41 6.16 -3.02 24.16
C LEU A 41 7.57 -2.63 23.70
N GLY A 42 8.32 -1.91 24.53
CA GLY A 42 9.71 -1.56 24.26
C GLY A 42 10.62 -2.77 24.09
N ALA A 43 10.51 -3.76 24.99
CA ALA A 43 11.22 -5.03 24.86
C ALA A 43 10.83 -5.79 23.57
N TYR A 44 9.54 -5.78 23.21
CA TYR A 44 9.07 -6.42 21.98
C TYR A 44 9.71 -5.79 20.74
N LEU A 45 9.69 -4.46 20.62
CA LEU A 45 10.30 -3.75 19.51
C LEU A 45 11.82 -3.93 19.45
N ARG A 46 12.51 -3.91 20.60
CA ARG A 46 13.96 -4.21 20.67
C ARG A 46 14.27 -5.61 20.14
N GLY A 47 13.47 -6.60 20.52
CA GLY A 47 13.63 -7.97 20.03
C GLY A 47 13.27 -8.15 18.56
N LEU A 48 12.24 -7.45 18.04
CA LEU A 48 11.93 -7.46 16.60
C LEU A 48 13.08 -6.91 15.76
N LEU A 49 13.68 -5.80 16.23
CA LEU A 49 14.83 -5.19 15.59
C LEU A 49 16.13 -5.96 15.89
N GLY A 50 16.06 -6.88 16.87
CA GLY A 50 17.11 -7.67 17.51
C GLY A 50 17.75 -8.75 16.65
N ASP A 51 18.82 -9.32 17.18
CA ASP A 51 19.40 -10.55 16.65
C ASP A 51 18.70 -11.76 17.29
N VAL A 52 17.45 -11.98 16.86
CA VAL A 52 16.59 -13.06 17.31
C VAL A 52 16.28 -13.91 16.11
N GLU A 53 16.61 -15.21 16.13
CA GLU A 53 16.43 -16.09 14.97
C GLU A 53 14.99 -16.06 14.42
N ARG A 54 14.00 -16.21 15.32
CA ARG A 54 12.58 -16.13 14.99
C ARG A 54 11.84 -15.21 15.95
N ARG A 55 11.07 -14.27 15.43
CA ARG A 55 10.43 -13.18 16.19
C ARG A 55 9.04 -13.60 16.74
N ASN A 56 8.98 -14.75 17.41
CA ASN A 56 7.81 -15.18 18.18
C ASN A 56 7.97 -14.82 19.68
N SER A 57 6.91 -15.00 20.48
CA SER A 57 6.97 -14.62 21.91
C SER A 57 7.97 -15.42 22.75
N TRP A 58 8.35 -16.62 22.31
CA TRP A 58 9.29 -17.48 23.03
C TRP A 58 10.72 -16.97 22.88
N GLN A 59 11.17 -16.83 21.64
CA GLN A 59 12.55 -16.42 21.36
C GLN A 59 12.78 -14.94 21.70
N LEU A 60 11.74 -14.10 21.65
CA LEU A 60 11.81 -12.75 22.21
C LEU A 60 12.00 -12.77 23.75
N ALA A 61 11.36 -13.71 24.47
CA ALA A 61 11.55 -13.90 25.92
C ALA A 61 12.96 -14.37 26.25
N GLU A 62 13.46 -15.38 25.54
CA GLU A 62 14.83 -15.86 25.71
C GLU A 62 15.86 -14.76 25.45
N HIS A 63 15.69 -13.98 24.37
CA HIS A 63 16.57 -12.86 24.06
C HIS A 63 16.55 -11.76 25.14
N GLN A 64 15.41 -11.55 25.79
CA GLN A 64 15.25 -10.58 26.88
C GLN A 64 15.76 -11.12 28.24
N GLY A 65 16.05 -12.42 28.35
CA GLY A 65 16.41 -13.09 29.59
C GLY A 65 15.23 -13.47 30.49
N ASP A 66 14.00 -13.52 29.95
CA ASP A 66 12.82 -13.95 30.69
C ASP A 66 12.77 -15.49 30.79
N ALA A 67 12.32 -16.01 31.94
CA ALA A 67 12.14 -17.45 32.14
C ALA A 67 11.01 -18.07 31.29
N HIS A 68 10.07 -17.27 30.77
CA HIS A 68 8.88 -17.75 30.06
C HIS A 68 8.28 -16.68 29.11
N PRO A 69 7.56 -17.08 28.05
CA PRO A 69 6.99 -16.16 27.05
C PRO A 69 5.80 -15.31 27.54
N TYR A 70 5.32 -15.52 28.76
CA TYR A 70 4.03 -14.99 29.22
C TYR A 70 3.92 -13.47 29.18
N GLY A 71 5.02 -12.74 29.41
CA GLY A 71 5.03 -11.27 29.30
C GLY A 71 4.69 -10.80 27.89
N PHE A 72 5.32 -11.39 26.87
CA PHE A 72 5.06 -11.05 25.47
C PHE A 72 3.70 -11.57 24.99
N GLN A 73 3.31 -12.78 25.40
CA GLN A 73 1.97 -13.30 25.12
C GLN A 73 0.87 -12.44 25.75
N HIS A 74 1.10 -11.91 26.96
CA HIS A 74 0.19 -10.98 27.61
C HIS A 74 0.10 -9.66 26.85
N LEU A 75 1.23 -9.05 26.47
CA LEU A 75 1.26 -7.82 25.68
C LEU A 75 0.39 -7.93 24.41
N ILE A 76 0.57 -9.03 23.67
CA ILE A 76 -0.09 -9.21 22.38
C ILE A 76 -1.57 -9.62 22.55
N ASN A 77 -1.90 -10.51 23.49
CA ASN A 77 -3.26 -11.05 23.56
C ASN A 77 -4.19 -10.34 24.55
N ARG A 78 -3.68 -9.82 25.67
CA ARG A 78 -4.51 -9.45 26.84
C ARG A 78 -4.30 -8.03 27.35
N ALA A 79 -3.10 -7.47 27.22
CA ALA A 79 -2.81 -6.10 27.67
C ALA A 79 -3.76 -5.10 27.02
N ARG A 80 -4.08 -3.99 27.68
CA ARG A 80 -4.92 -2.93 27.10
C ARG A 80 -4.02 -1.83 26.52
N TRP A 81 -4.02 -1.72 25.20
CA TRP A 81 -3.40 -0.64 24.44
C TRP A 81 -4.16 -0.45 23.13
N ASP A 82 -4.01 0.73 22.54
CA ASP A 82 -4.70 1.13 21.32
C ASP A 82 -3.87 0.76 20.08
N GLU A 83 -4.12 -0.42 19.53
CA GLU A 83 -3.44 -0.91 18.32
C GLU A 83 -3.75 -0.12 17.04
N ASP A 84 -4.85 0.63 17.02
CA ASP A 84 -5.24 1.47 15.90
C ASP A 84 -4.56 2.85 16.00
N GLY A 85 -4.47 3.42 17.19
CA GLY A 85 -3.67 4.60 17.46
C GLY A 85 -2.18 4.38 17.18
N VAL A 86 -1.62 3.20 17.52
CA VAL A 86 -0.25 2.83 17.10
C VAL A 86 -0.13 2.75 15.57
N ARG A 87 -1.12 2.20 14.86
CA ARG A 87 -1.14 2.23 13.38
C ARG A 87 -1.15 3.66 12.85
N ASP A 88 -1.92 4.55 13.44
CA ASP A 88 -1.95 5.95 13.00
C ASP A 88 -0.61 6.67 13.23
N ALA A 89 0.06 6.41 14.36
CA ALA A 89 1.41 6.89 14.60
C ALA A 89 2.42 6.33 13.58
N VAL A 90 2.30 5.04 13.23
CA VAL A 90 3.12 4.39 12.20
C VAL A 90 2.91 5.06 10.84
N ARG A 91 1.66 5.25 10.42
CA ARG A 91 1.31 5.94 9.18
C ARG A 91 1.96 7.32 9.13
N GLN A 92 1.82 8.09 10.20
CA GLN A 92 2.39 9.44 10.29
C GLN A 92 3.91 9.41 10.17
N ARG A 93 4.59 8.52 10.90
CA ARG A 93 6.06 8.39 10.85
C ARG A 93 6.56 7.99 9.46
N VAL A 94 5.89 7.04 8.81
CA VAL A 94 6.24 6.63 7.44
C VAL A 94 6.03 7.79 6.46
N TYR A 95 4.91 8.51 6.57
CA TYR A 95 4.64 9.66 5.73
C TYR A 95 5.68 10.76 5.94
N GLU A 96 6.00 11.14 7.17
CA GLU A 96 7.02 12.16 7.45
C GLU A 96 8.40 11.81 6.89
N ALA A 97 8.78 10.52 6.95
CA ALA A 97 10.05 10.06 6.41
C ALA A 97 10.09 10.06 4.88
N LEU A 98 8.96 9.75 4.23
CA LEU A 98 8.92 9.42 2.80
C LEU A 98 8.16 10.43 1.93
N ARG A 99 7.40 11.37 2.51
CA ARG A 99 6.51 12.27 1.75
C ARG A 99 7.25 12.95 0.61
N ASP A 100 6.59 12.95 -0.53
CA ASP A 100 7.10 13.48 -1.78
C ASP A 100 5.90 13.79 -2.69
N ASP A 101 6.03 14.78 -3.57
CA ASP A 101 4.96 15.16 -4.48
C ASP A 101 4.61 14.03 -5.44
N ASP A 102 5.58 13.15 -5.78
CA ASP A 102 5.38 11.96 -6.60
C ASP A 102 5.10 10.69 -5.79
N GLY A 103 4.73 10.84 -4.51
CA GLY A 103 4.41 9.73 -3.62
C GLY A 103 3.32 8.81 -4.16
N VAL A 104 3.47 7.51 -3.95
CA VAL A 104 2.55 6.47 -4.42
C VAL A 104 2.04 5.64 -3.25
N LEU A 105 0.72 5.57 -3.12
CA LEU A 105 0.04 4.61 -2.26
C LEU A 105 -0.10 3.28 -3.00
N VAL A 106 0.35 2.20 -2.37
CA VAL A 106 0.34 0.85 -2.97
C VAL A 106 -0.54 -0.05 -2.12
N VAL A 107 -1.54 -0.70 -2.73
CA VAL A 107 -2.36 -1.72 -2.07
C VAL A 107 -1.97 -3.10 -2.59
N ASP A 108 -1.73 -4.02 -1.67
CA ASP A 108 -1.50 -5.43 -1.99
C ASP A 108 -1.79 -6.30 -0.75
N GLU A 109 -1.75 -7.60 -0.93
CA GLU A 109 -1.94 -8.58 0.12
C GLU A 109 -0.75 -9.53 0.28
N THR A 110 -0.65 -10.10 1.48
CA THR A 110 0.26 -11.22 1.72
C THR A 110 -0.41 -12.29 2.54
N GLY A 111 -0.05 -13.54 2.26
CA GLY A 111 -0.48 -14.70 3.04
C GLY A 111 0.48 -15.06 4.17
N PHE A 112 -0.08 -15.62 5.23
CA PHE A 112 0.61 -16.14 6.40
C PHE A 112 0.22 -17.60 6.59
N LEU A 113 1.16 -18.52 6.36
CA LEU A 113 0.91 -19.95 6.47
C LEU A 113 0.56 -20.33 7.92
N LYS A 114 -0.44 -21.20 8.09
CA LYS A 114 -0.91 -21.65 9.39
C LYS A 114 -1.24 -23.13 9.37
N LYS A 115 -0.99 -23.80 10.50
CA LYS A 115 -1.43 -25.17 10.77
C LYS A 115 -2.71 -25.13 11.63
N GLY A 116 -3.68 -25.97 11.31
CA GLY A 116 -4.96 -26.08 12.02
C GLY A 116 -6.01 -25.02 11.67
N HIS A 117 -7.13 -25.01 12.41
CA HIS A 117 -8.34 -24.26 12.04
C HIS A 117 -8.73 -23.14 13.03
N HIS A 118 -7.95 -22.92 14.09
CA HIS A 118 -8.32 -22.02 15.19
C HIS A 118 -7.75 -20.60 15.09
N SER A 119 -6.90 -20.30 14.10
CA SER A 119 -6.38 -18.93 13.93
C SER A 119 -7.39 -18.07 13.18
N ALA A 120 -7.69 -16.88 13.68
CA ALA A 120 -8.69 -15.97 13.10
C ALA A 120 -8.54 -15.83 11.58
N GLY A 121 -9.60 -16.11 10.83
CA GLY A 121 -9.62 -15.98 9.37
C GLY A 121 -8.76 -17.00 8.59
N VAL A 122 -8.25 -18.05 9.23
CA VAL A 122 -7.45 -19.06 8.54
C VAL A 122 -8.31 -19.94 7.63
N LYS A 123 -7.93 -20.06 6.37
CA LYS A 123 -8.63 -20.90 5.39
C LYS A 123 -7.65 -21.43 4.35
N ARG A 124 -7.99 -22.55 3.72
CA ARG A 124 -7.36 -22.99 2.47
C ARG A 124 -7.74 -22.02 1.35
N GLN A 125 -6.80 -21.17 0.97
CA GLN A 125 -6.99 -20.16 -0.07
C GLN A 125 -5.66 -19.91 -0.79
N CYS A 126 -5.71 -19.38 -2.01
CA CYS A 126 -4.50 -19.07 -2.76
C CYS A 126 -3.66 -18.06 -1.98
N SER A 127 -2.47 -18.48 -1.56
CA SER A 127 -1.47 -17.59 -0.97
C SER A 127 -0.49 -17.20 -2.06
N GLY A 128 -0.39 -15.91 -2.38
CA GLY A 128 0.59 -15.39 -3.34
C GLY A 128 2.03 -15.78 -2.97
N THR A 129 2.32 -15.95 -1.68
CA THR A 129 3.65 -16.38 -1.18
C THR A 129 3.92 -17.88 -1.40
N ALA A 130 2.89 -18.73 -1.45
CA ALA A 130 3.06 -20.18 -1.61
C ALA A 130 2.81 -20.66 -3.05
N GLY A 131 2.23 -19.82 -3.92
CA GLY A 131 1.85 -20.19 -5.28
C GLY A 131 0.84 -21.34 -5.37
N ARG A 132 0.21 -21.70 -4.24
CA ARG A 132 -0.63 -22.89 -4.06
C ARG A 132 -1.78 -22.61 -3.08
N ILE A 133 -2.81 -23.46 -3.13
CA ILE A 133 -3.93 -23.43 -2.19
C ILE A 133 -3.48 -24.05 -0.87
N GLU A 134 -3.14 -23.17 0.07
CA GLU A 134 -2.64 -23.54 1.38
C GLU A 134 -3.47 -22.94 2.50
N ASN A 135 -3.42 -23.56 3.66
CA ASN A 135 -4.09 -23.05 4.84
C ASN A 135 -3.34 -21.81 5.37
N CYS A 136 -3.95 -20.64 5.21
CA CYS A 136 -3.31 -19.37 5.52
C CYS A 136 -4.30 -18.30 5.98
N GLN A 137 -3.78 -17.30 6.69
CA GLN A 137 -4.43 -16.01 6.88
C GLN A 137 -3.99 -15.07 5.74
N ILE A 138 -4.84 -14.14 5.31
CA ILE A 138 -4.48 -13.11 4.33
C ILE A 138 -4.59 -11.74 4.99
N GLY A 139 -3.51 -10.97 4.97
CA GLY A 139 -3.54 -9.55 5.34
C GLY A 139 -3.52 -8.67 4.10
N VAL A 140 -4.43 -7.71 4.03
CA VAL A 140 -4.39 -6.58 3.08
C VAL A 140 -3.56 -5.47 3.71
N PHE A 141 -2.64 -4.89 2.95
CA PHE A 141 -1.74 -3.85 3.42
C PHE A 141 -1.79 -2.63 2.51
N LEU A 142 -1.57 -1.46 3.11
CA LEU A 142 -1.34 -0.22 2.39
C LEU A 142 0.10 0.22 2.65
N GLY A 143 0.87 0.36 1.58
CA GLY A 143 2.22 0.91 1.59
C GLY A 143 2.25 2.32 1.02
N TYR A 144 3.34 3.04 1.32
CA TYR A 144 3.69 4.30 0.68
C TYR A 144 5.10 4.17 0.12
N ALA A 145 5.30 4.66 -1.10
CA ALA A 145 6.57 4.64 -1.79
C ALA A 145 6.87 6.00 -2.41
N SER A 146 8.14 6.38 -2.42
CA SER A 146 8.65 7.58 -3.08
C SER A 146 10.12 7.40 -3.46
N CYS A 147 10.76 8.46 -3.96
CA CYS A 147 12.21 8.48 -4.19
C CYS A 147 13.03 8.23 -2.91
N TRP A 148 12.43 8.40 -1.73
CA TRP A 148 13.07 8.22 -0.43
C TRP A 148 13.01 6.79 0.11
N GLY A 149 12.26 5.91 -0.54
CA GLY A 149 12.07 4.51 -0.14
C GLY A 149 10.60 4.16 0.02
N GLN A 150 10.33 3.13 0.83
CA GLN A 150 9.00 2.57 1.01
C GLN A 150 8.74 2.13 2.45
N GLY A 151 7.47 2.16 2.87
CA GLY A 151 7.03 1.73 4.20
C GLY A 151 5.57 1.29 4.24
N LEU A 152 5.19 0.55 5.28
CA LEU A 152 3.80 0.11 5.50
C LEU A 152 3.05 1.12 6.38
N MET A 153 1.87 1.54 5.94
CA MET A 153 1.02 2.53 6.62
C MET A 153 -0.18 1.90 7.32
N ASP A 154 -0.78 0.87 6.73
CA ASP A 154 -2.03 0.29 7.24
C ASP A 154 -2.11 -1.23 6.97
N ARG A 155 -3.01 -1.90 7.70
CA ARG A 155 -3.22 -3.36 7.67
C ARG A 155 -4.70 -3.71 7.93
N ALA A 156 -5.20 -4.75 7.28
CA ALA A 156 -6.48 -5.37 7.60
C ALA A 156 -6.40 -6.88 7.42
N LEU A 157 -6.92 -7.64 8.40
CA LEU A 157 -7.05 -9.09 8.28
C LEU A 157 -8.29 -9.40 7.45
N PHE A 158 -8.12 -10.12 6.34
CA PHE A 158 -9.24 -10.61 5.56
C PHE A 158 -9.95 -11.74 6.32
N LEU A 159 -11.24 -11.55 6.60
CA LEU A 159 -12.11 -12.55 7.21
C LEU A 159 -12.94 -13.25 6.13
N PRO A 160 -12.70 -14.54 5.83
CA PRO A 160 -13.52 -15.30 4.89
C PRO A 160 -14.99 -15.39 5.31
N ARG A 161 -15.90 -15.55 4.34
CA ARG A 161 -17.34 -15.62 4.60
C ARG A 161 -17.73 -16.79 5.51
N ASP A 162 -17.14 -17.97 5.31
CA ASP A 162 -17.36 -19.15 6.18
C ASP A 162 -16.88 -18.95 7.62
N TRP A 163 -15.89 -18.09 7.85
CA TRP A 163 -15.54 -17.64 9.20
C TRP A 163 -16.58 -16.67 9.76
N ALA A 164 -16.98 -15.68 8.98
CA ALA A 164 -17.97 -14.70 9.41
C ALA A 164 -19.35 -15.34 9.67
N ASP A 165 -19.71 -16.42 8.99
CA ASP A 165 -20.99 -17.09 9.20
C ASP A 165 -20.96 -18.02 10.43
N ASP A 166 -19.77 -18.37 10.94
CA ASP A 166 -19.57 -19.17 12.16
C ASP A 166 -19.21 -18.29 13.37
N ARG A 167 -20.26 -17.83 14.07
CA ARG A 167 -20.12 -16.91 15.21
C ARG A 167 -19.43 -17.54 16.42
N GLU A 168 -19.61 -18.84 16.65
CA GLU A 168 -18.95 -19.53 17.78
C GLU A 168 -17.44 -19.60 17.54
N ARG A 169 -17.02 -19.96 16.32
CA ARG A 169 -15.61 -19.93 15.93
C ARG A 169 -15.04 -18.52 15.97
N CYS A 170 -15.82 -17.50 15.62
CA CYS A 170 -15.43 -16.09 15.78
C CYS A 170 -15.12 -15.73 17.24
N ARG A 171 -16.01 -16.08 18.18
CA ARG A 171 -15.80 -15.83 19.62
C ARG A 171 -14.57 -16.52 20.15
N GLN A 172 -14.34 -17.79 19.79
CA GLN A 172 -13.15 -18.55 20.19
C GLN A 172 -11.84 -17.91 19.70
N ALA A 173 -11.86 -17.29 18.51
CA ALA A 173 -10.72 -16.54 17.97
C ALA A 173 -10.68 -15.06 18.42
N GLY A 174 -11.64 -14.62 19.25
CA GLY A 174 -11.72 -13.24 19.73
C GLY A 174 -12.04 -12.21 18.64
N ILE A 175 -12.75 -12.62 17.58
CA ILE A 175 -13.26 -11.73 16.54
C ILE A 175 -14.47 -10.97 17.11
N PRO A 176 -14.50 -9.62 17.04
CA PRO A 176 -15.64 -8.83 17.52
C PRO A 176 -16.96 -9.17 16.81
N GLU A 177 -18.08 -9.02 17.52
CA GLU A 177 -19.42 -9.39 17.03
C GLU A 177 -19.86 -8.58 15.81
N ASP A 178 -19.41 -7.33 15.70
CA ASP A 178 -19.70 -6.41 14.60
C ASP A 178 -18.83 -6.66 13.34
N VAL A 179 -17.82 -7.53 13.43
CA VAL A 179 -16.99 -7.88 12.27
C VAL A 179 -17.72 -8.90 11.39
N SER A 180 -18.04 -8.44 10.17
CA SER A 180 -18.58 -9.26 9.08
C SER A 180 -17.53 -9.51 7.99
N HIS A 181 -17.83 -10.42 7.07
CA HIS A 181 -17.04 -10.57 5.86
C HIS A 181 -17.05 -9.28 5.04
N LYS A 182 -15.86 -8.86 4.58
CA LYS A 182 -15.67 -7.79 3.60
C LYS A 182 -14.75 -8.29 2.48
N PRO A 183 -15.06 -8.00 1.20
CA PRO A 183 -14.12 -8.21 0.11
C PRO A 183 -12.81 -7.46 0.37
N LYS A 184 -11.68 -8.00 -0.10
CA LYS A 184 -10.36 -7.35 0.04
C LYS A 184 -10.35 -5.92 -0.51
N THR A 185 -11.08 -5.69 -1.60
CA THR A 185 -11.25 -4.38 -2.25
C THR A 185 -11.98 -3.37 -1.35
N ALA A 186 -12.93 -3.83 -0.53
CA ALA A 186 -13.59 -2.98 0.46
C ALA A 186 -12.65 -2.64 1.64
N LEU A 187 -11.84 -3.61 2.09
CA LEU A 187 -10.80 -3.35 3.10
C LEU A 187 -9.78 -2.33 2.61
N ALA A 188 -9.29 -2.50 1.38
CA ALA A 188 -8.39 -1.55 0.73
C ALA A 188 -9.00 -0.15 0.60
N ARG A 189 -10.26 -0.06 0.17
CA ARG A 189 -11.00 1.21 0.09
C ARG A 189 -11.06 1.91 1.45
N GLU A 190 -11.40 1.18 2.51
CA GLU A 190 -11.45 1.73 3.88
C GLU A 190 -10.07 2.22 4.36
N MET A 191 -9.00 1.47 4.06
CA MET A 191 -7.62 1.84 4.40
C MET A 191 -7.16 3.09 3.64
N LEU A 192 -7.48 3.19 2.35
CA LEU A 192 -7.19 4.36 1.51
C LEU A 192 -7.94 5.59 1.99
N ILE A 193 -9.26 5.49 2.21
CA ILE A 193 -10.07 6.59 2.74
C ILE A 193 -9.52 7.07 4.08
N ARG A 194 -9.25 6.15 5.01
CA ARG A 194 -8.70 6.49 6.34
C ARG A 194 -7.36 7.20 6.24
N THR A 195 -6.48 6.75 5.34
CA THR A 195 -5.15 7.34 5.11
C THR A 195 -5.25 8.73 4.48
N LEU A 196 -6.03 8.90 3.42
CA LEU A 196 -6.23 10.19 2.76
C LEU A 196 -6.91 11.20 3.69
N ASN A 197 -7.92 10.77 4.45
CA ASN A 197 -8.60 11.62 5.43
C ASN A 197 -7.70 12.05 6.60
N SER A 198 -6.57 11.37 6.82
CA SER A 198 -5.59 11.79 7.84
C SER A 198 -4.60 12.85 7.35
N GLY A 199 -4.77 13.35 6.12
CA GLY A 199 -3.88 14.34 5.52
C GLY A 199 -2.65 13.77 4.80
N VAL A 200 -2.58 12.45 4.60
CA VAL A 200 -1.54 11.86 3.73
C VAL A 200 -1.88 12.21 2.28
N THR A 201 -0.93 12.82 1.58
CA THR A 201 -1.02 13.09 0.14
C THR A 201 -0.18 12.12 -0.68
N ALA A 202 -0.66 11.77 -1.86
CA ALA A 202 0.03 10.96 -2.84
C ALA A 202 -0.46 11.34 -4.24
N ARG A 203 0.44 11.35 -5.24
CA ARG A 203 0.06 11.58 -6.64
C ARG A 203 -0.70 10.38 -7.21
N TRP A 204 -0.31 9.18 -6.80
CA TRP A 204 -0.81 7.94 -7.37
C TRP A 204 -1.28 6.93 -6.32
N VAL A 205 -2.31 6.18 -6.68
CA VAL A 205 -2.66 4.91 -6.05
C VAL A 205 -2.44 3.78 -7.07
N THR A 206 -1.80 2.69 -6.64
CA THR A 206 -1.58 1.51 -7.49
C THR A 206 -1.90 0.21 -6.73
N GLY A 207 -2.17 -0.85 -7.49
CA GLY A 207 -2.58 -2.15 -7.00
C GLY A 207 -2.67 -3.17 -8.14
N ASP A 208 -2.83 -4.44 -7.78
CA ASP A 208 -3.00 -5.52 -8.75
C ASP A 208 -4.41 -5.54 -9.38
N ALA A 209 -4.69 -6.58 -10.18
CA ALA A 209 -5.96 -6.75 -10.88
C ALA A 209 -7.16 -6.91 -9.95
N VAL A 210 -6.98 -7.45 -8.74
CA VAL A 210 -8.08 -7.58 -7.76
C VAL A 210 -8.61 -6.19 -7.40
N TYR A 211 -7.70 -5.23 -7.22
CA TYR A 211 -8.04 -3.85 -6.89
C TYR A 211 -8.47 -3.03 -8.12
N GLY A 212 -7.76 -3.15 -9.25
CA GLY A 212 -8.06 -2.39 -10.46
C GLY A 212 -9.42 -2.72 -11.10
N GLU A 213 -9.91 -3.95 -10.93
CA GLU A 213 -11.23 -4.36 -11.43
C GLU A 213 -12.39 -3.91 -10.52
N SER A 214 -12.10 -3.41 -9.32
CA SER A 214 -13.13 -2.92 -8.41
C SER A 214 -13.62 -1.53 -8.83
N PHE A 215 -14.78 -1.49 -9.49
CA PHE A 215 -15.45 -0.23 -9.84
C PHE A 215 -15.62 0.68 -8.62
N GLN A 216 -16.14 0.14 -7.50
CA GLN A 216 -16.37 0.95 -6.31
C GLN A 216 -15.09 1.56 -5.73
N LEU A 217 -13.97 0.83 -5.78
CA LEU A 217 -12.68 1.36 -5.34
C LEU A 217 -12.21 2.48 -6.26
N ARG A 218 -12.20 2.25 -7.58
CA ARG A 218 -11.78 3.26 -8.55
C ARG A 218 -12.67 4.49 -8.48
N TRP A 219 -13.98 4.33 -8.48
CA TRP A 219 -14.94 5.43 -8.38
C TRP A 219 -14.73 6.29 -7.12
N THR A 220 -14.45 5.65 -5.97
CA THR A 220 -14.12 6.38 -4.73
C THR A 220 -12.87 7.25 -4.87
N LEU A 221 -11.85 6.77 -5.60
CA LEU A 221 -10.64 7.55 -5.87
C LEU A 221 -10.91 8.68 -6.86
N GLU A 222 -11.71 8.40 -7.90
CA GLU A 222 -12.09 9.41 -8.89
C GLU A 222 -12.86 10.56 -8.24
N GLU A 223 -13.91 10.29 -7.46
CA GLU A 223 -14.70 11.31 -6.75
C GLU A 223 -13.85 12.20 -5.84
N ARG A 224 -12.68 11.73 -5.42
CA ARG A 224 -11.72 12.45 -4.59
C ARG A 224 -10.65 13.20 -5.37
N GLY A 225 -10.63 13.10 -6.70
CA GLY A 225 -9.54 13.60 -7.53
C GLY A 225 -8.21 12.92 -7.22
N GLN A 226 -8.23 11.66 -6.79
CA GLN A 226 -7.02 10.90 -6.48
C GLN A 226 -6.59 10.09 -7.72
N GLY A 227 -5.43 10.42 -8.28
CA GLY A 227 -4.87 9.70 -9.42
C GLY A 227 -4.58 8.25 -9.11
N TYR A 228 -4.81 7.36 -10.08
CA TYR A 228 -4.48 5.94 -9.95
C TYR A 228 -3.95 5.33 -11.25
N VAL A 229 -3.12 4.30 -11.08
CA VAL A 229 -2.69 3.38 -12.13
C VAL A 229 -2.76 1.96 -11.56
N MET A 230 -3.83 1.22 -11.86
CA MET A 230 -4.07 -0.12 -11.29
C MET A 230 -4.06 -1.17 -12.39
N ALA A 231 -3.38 -2.29 -12.14
CA ALA A 231 -3.37 -3.39 -13.09
C ALA A 231 -4.80 -3.95 -13.27
N VAL A 232 -5.07 -4.55 -14.42
CA VAL A 232 -6.34 -5.22 -14.72
C VAL A 232 -6.10 -6.48 -15.51
N SER A 233 -6.99 -7.47 -15.39
CA SER A 233 -6.92 -8.65 -16.26
C SER A 233 -7.43 -8.34 -17.65
N ARG A 234 -7.09 -9.22 -18.60
CA ARG A 234 -7.66 -9.24 -19.96
C ARG A 234 -9.18 -9.44 -19.98
N LYS A 235 -9.81 -9.82 -18.86
CA LYS A 235 -11.26 -10.00 -18.75
C LYS A 235 -12.00 -8.73 -18.33
N ALA A 236 -11.27 -7.69 -17.93
CA ALA A 236 -11.86 -6.40 -17.60
C ALA A 236 -12.46 -5.72 -18.85
N TYR A 237 -13.33 -4.75 -18.63
CA TYR A 237 -14.01 -4.00 -19.69
C TYR A 237 -13.85 -2.49 -19.49
N VAL A 238 -13.77 -1.77 -20.61
CA VAL A 238 -13.81 -0.30 -20.66
C VAL A 238 -14.88 0.16 -21.64
N TRP A 239 -15.32 1.40 -21.47
CA TRP A 239 -16.20 2.07 -22.43
C TRP A 239 -15.36 2.91 -23.39
N GLN A 240 -15.59 2.74 -24.70
CA GLN A 240 -15.06 3.59 -25.77
C GLN A 240 -16.23 4.05 -26.65
N GLY A 241 -16.54 5.35 -26.60
CA GLY A 241 -17.77 5.89 -27.18
C GLY A 241 -19.00 5.29 -26.50
N LEU A 242 -19.85 4.62 -27.29
CA LEU A 242 -21.05 3.94 -26.81
C LEU A 242 -20.87 2.42 -26.68
N GLU A 243 -19.65 1.91 -26.93
CA GLU A 243 -19.36 0.49 -26.93
C GLU A 243 -18.57 0.08 -25.68
N GLN A 244 -18.94 -1.06 -25.10
CA GLN A 244 -18.13 -1.72 -24.09
C GLN A 244 -17.15 -2.67 -24.78
N ARG A 245 -15.85 -2.51 -24.51
CA ARG A 245 -14.79 -3.35 -25.09
C ARG A 245 -14.01 -4.07 -24.00
N LYS A 246 -13.72 -5.34 -24.26
CA LYS A 246 -12.90 -6.17 -23.38
C LYS A 246 -11.44 -5.78 -23.53
N VAL A 247 -10.71 -5.72 -22.42
CA VAL A 247 -9.29 -5.35 -22.42
C VAL A 247 -8.45 -6.32 -23.25
N GLY A 248 -8.75 -7.62 -23.22
CA GLY A 248 -8.08 -8.62 -24.07
C GLY A 248 -8.17 -8.26 -25.56
N ASP A 249 -9.37 -7.95 -26.04
CA ASP A 249 -9.63 -7.61 -27.43
C ASP A 249 -8.92 -6.29 -27.82
N LEU A 250 -8.85 -5.33 -26.89
CA LEU A 250 -8.07 -4.10 -27.10
C LEU A 250 -6.58 -4.39 -27.25
N LEU A 251 -6.03 -5.29 -26.43
CA LEU A 251 -4.62 -5.68 -26.53
C LEU A 251 -4.31 -6.44 -27.82
N GLU A 252 -5.23 -7.29 -28.29
CA GLU A 252 -5.09 -8.04 -29.55
C GLU A 252 -5.21 -7.14 -30.79
N ALA A 253 -6.00 -6.08 -30.70
CA ALA A 253 -6.16 -5.10 -31.77
C ALA A 253 -5.02 -4.07 -31.85
N LEU A 254 -4.09 -4.04 -30.88
CA LEU A 254 -2.97 -3.10 -30.89
C LEU A 254 -1.99 -3.41 -32.04
N PRO A 255 -1.83 -2.52 -33.03
CA PRO A 255 -0.91 -2.76 -34.12
C PRO A 255 0.55 -2.70 -33.63
N GLY A 256 1.46 -3.38 -34.33
CA GLY A 256 2.89 -3.39 -33.98
C GLY A 256 3.53 -2.00 -33.94
N ASN A 257 2.96 -1.05 -34.69
CA ASN A 257 3.38 0.36 -34.77
C ASN A 257 2.47 1.32 -33.97
N ALA A 258 1.79 0.86 -32.91
CA ALA A 258 0.85 1.64 -32.10
C ALA A 258 1.45 2.85 -31.32
N GLY A 259 2.61 3.37 -31.72
CA GLY A 259 3.28 4.46 -31.00
C GLY A 259 3.91 4.03 -29.68
N TRP A 260 4.42 2.79 -29.63
CA TRP A 260 5.13 2.26 -28.46
C TRP A 260 6.32 3.13 -28.09
N THR A 261 6.45 3.47 -26.81
CA THR A 261 7.58 4.23 -26.26
C THR A 261 8.32 3.39 -25.23
N ARG A 262 9.64 3.27 -25.38
CA ARG A 262 10.52 2.59 -24.41
C ARG A 262 10.69 3.46 -23.19
N LEU A 263 10.20 3.03 -22.03
CA LEU A 263 10.31 3.77 -20.76
C LEU A 263 10.61 2.82 -19.60
N SER A 264 11.22 3.37 -18.57
CA SER A 264 11.48 2.64 -17.32
C SER A 264 10.26 2.65 -16.41
N ALA A 265 9.94 1.48 -15.82
CA ALA A 265 9.04 1.36 -14.68
C ALA A 265 9.75 1.65 -13.35
N GLY A 266 10.86 2.39 -13.36
CA GLY A 266 11.73 2.63 -12.22
C GLY A 266 12.82 1.55 -12.04
N ALA A 267 13.69 1.77 -11.06
CA ALA A 267 14.87 0.92 -10.84
C ALA A 267 14.52 -0.52 -10.42
N GLY A 268 15.33 -1.47 -10.89
CA GLY A 268 15.37 -2.87 -10.48
C GLY A 268 16.76 -3.28 -10.00
N SER A 269 16.89 -4.52 -9.52
CA SER A 269 18.16 -5.07 -9.02
C SER A 269 19.25 -5.20 -10.09
N GLN A 270 18.85 -5.31 -11.36
CA GLN A 270 19.73 -5.44 -12.53
C GLN A 270 19.78 -4.16 -13.39
N GLY A 271 19.35 -3.01 -12.84
CA GLY A 271 19.23 -1.75 -13.56
C GLY A 271 17.77 -1.32 -13.79
N PRO A 272 17.52 -0.29 -14.61
CA PRO A 272 16.17 0.19 -14.93
C PRO A 272 15.29 -0.93 -15.48
N ARG A 273 14.03 -1.01 -15.02
CA ARG A 273 13.07 -1.98 -15.54
C ARG A 273 12.41 -1.43 -16.80
N GLU A 274 13.04 -1.63 -17.94
CA GLU A 274 12.56 -1.11 -19.22
C GLU A 274 11.44 -1.96 -19.81
N TYR A 275 10.44 -1.28 -20.38
CA TYR A 275 9.33 -1.89 -21.12
C TYR A 275 8.91 -0.98 -22.26
N ASP A 276 8.20 -1.53 -23.24
CA ASP A 276 7.46 -0.72 -24.21
C ASP A 276 6.09 -0.35 -23.64
N TRP A 277 5.72 0.92 -23.74
CA TRP A 277 4.46 1.45 -23.23
C TRP A 277 3.63 2.11 -24.31
N VAL A 278 2.31 1.97 -24.22
CA VAL A 278 1.35 2.72 -25.03
C VAL A 278 0.16 3.11 -24.16
N TYR A 279 -0.43 4.27 -24.45
CA TYR A 279 -1.60 4.79 -23.74
C TYR A 279 -2.79 4.87 -24.69
N LEU A 280 -3.92 4.32 -24.26
CA LEU A 280 -5.17 4.33 -25.00
C LEU A 280 -6.20 5.14 -24.21
N PRO A 281 -6.60 6.35 -24.66
CA PRO A 281 -7.68 7.08 -24.00
C PRO A 281 -8.99 6.29 -24.10
N VAL A 282 -9.79 6.36 -23.05
CA VAL A 282 -11.15 5.78 -22.99
C VAL A 282 -12.13 6.86 -22.55
N ASN A 283 -13.41 6.51 -22.42
CA ASN A 283 -14.42 7.46 -22.00
C ASN A 283 -14.00 8.23 -20.74
N PRO A 284 -14.21 9.56 -20.69
CA PRO A 284 -13.71 10.40 -19.62
C PRO A 284 -14.30 10.03 -18.25
N GLY A 285 -13.61 10.47 -17.21
CA GLY A 285 -14.11 10.42 -15.85
C GLY A 285 -15.17 11.51 -15.60
N PRO A 286 -15.61 11.67 -14.34
CA PRO A 286 -16.60 12.68 -13.98
C PRO A 286 -16.10 14.14 -14.05
N PHE A 287 -14.80 14.37 -14.24
CA PHE A 287 -14.19 15.71 -14.24
C PHE A 287 -13.52 16.04 -15.58
N GLU A 288 -13.77 17.24 -16.11
CA GLU A 288 -13.26 17.69 -17.42
C GLU A 288 -11.73 17.85 -17.47
N SER A 289 -11.08 18.17 -16.34
CA SER A 289 -9.62 18.31 -16.24
C SER A 289 -8.88 16.99 -15.99
N TRP A 290 -9.59 15.86 -16.02
CA TRP A 290 -9.05 14.53 -15.78
C TRP A 290 -9.41 13.58 -16.92
N GLN A 291 -8.53 12.62 -17.15
CA GLN A 291 -8.69 11.61 -18.19
C GLN A 291 -8.62 10.19 -17.62
N ARG A 292 -9.38 9.30 -18.24
CA ARG A 292 -9.26 7.85 -18.06
C ARG A 292 -8.58 7.25 -19.27
N GLY A 293 -7.81 6.20 -19.05
CA GLY A 293 -7.18 5.45 -20.13
C GLY A 293 -6.79 4.04 -19.74
N VAL A 294 -6.50 3.24 -20.75
CA VAL A 294 -5.81 1.96 -20.62
C VAL A 294 -4.35 2.18 -20.94
N LEU A 295 -3.50 2.08 -19.92
CA LEU A 295 -2.06 2.02 -20.10
C LEU A 295 -1.67 0.57 -20.35
N VAL A 296 -0.85 0.33 -21.37
CA VAL A 296 -0.39 -1.01 -21.73
C VAL A 296 1.12 -1.05 -21.65
N ARG A 297 1.61 -2.09 -20.98
CA ARG A 297 3.03 -2.43 -20.87
C ARG A 297 3.30 -3.71 -21.65
N ARG A 298 4.32 -3.73 -22.49
CA ARG A 298 4.79 -4.91 -23.22
C ARG A 298 6.20 -5.29 -22.77
N SER A 299 6.41 -6.57 -22.47
CA SER A 299 7.74 -7.10 -22.16
C SER A 299 8.69 -6.96 -23.36
N LEU A 300 9.98 -6.90 -23.07
CA LEU A 300 11.04 -6.80 -24.10
C LEU A 300 11.59 -8.15 -24.53
N ASP A 301 11.17 -9.21 -23.84
CA ASP A 301 11.51 -10.58 -24.20
C ASP A 301 10.78 -11.03 -25.48
N ALA A 302 11.19 -12.18 -26.00
CA ALA A 302 10.60 -12.77 -27.21
C ALA A 302 9.10 -13.08 -27.06
N GLY A 303 8.60 -13.20 -25.82
CA GLY A 303 7.18 -13.46 -25.56
C GLY A 303 6.30 -12.23 -25.74
N GLN A 304 6.87 -11.02 -25.64
CA GLN A 304 6.16 -9.74 -25.78
C GLN A 304 4.85 -9.69 -24.99
N GLU A 305 4.87 -10.22 -23.76
CA GLU A 305 3.70 -10.31 -22.91
C GLU A 305 3.17 -8.91 -22.58
N MET A 306 1.88 -8.70 -22.82
CA MET A 306 1.21 -7.43 -22.54
C MET A 306 0.44 -7.48 -21.22
N THR A 307 0.69 -6.49 -20.36
CA THR A 307 -0.07 -6.18 -19.16
C THR A 307 -0.83 -4.87 -19.35
N ALA A 308 -2.08 -4.80 -18.90
CA ALA A 308 -2.91 -3.60 -18.97
C ALA A 308 -3.18 -3.01 -17.58
N TYR A 309 -3.37 -1.69 -17.55
CA TYR A 309 -3.68 -0.92 -16.36
C TYR A 309 -4.81 0.07 -16.67
N PHE A 310 -5.77 0.20 -15.76
CA PHE A 310 -6.68 1.34 -15.77
C PHE A 310 -6.02 2.54 -15.11
N THR A 311 -6.21 3.69 -15.73
CA THR A 311 -5.65 4.96 -15.26
C THR A 311 -6.76 5.99 -15.04
N PHE A 312 -6.53 6.86 -14.06
CA PHE A 312 -7.24 8.11 -13.88
C PHE A 312 -6.21 9.16 -13.46
N ALA A 313 -6.07 10.22 -14.24
CA ALA A 313 -4.97 11.17 -14.10
C ALA A 313 -5.39 12.57 -14.61
N PRO A 314 -4.76 13.66 -14.14
CA PRO A 314 -4.97 14.98 -14.74
C PRO A 314 -4.64 14.96 -16.24
N CYS A 315 -5.36 15.75 -17.02
CA CYS A 315 -5.04 15.98 -18.42
C CYS A 315 -3.61 16.54 -18.55
N GLY A 316 -2.85 16.06 -19.53
CA GLY A 316 -1.44 16.43 -19.72
C GLY A 316 -0.43 15.60 -18.91
N THR A 317 -0.87 14.65 -18.09
CA THR A 317 0.03 13.68 -17.45
C THR A 317 0.87 12.94 -18.50
N SER A 318 2.18 12.88 -18.29
CA SER A 318 3.11 12.22 -19.20
C SER A 318 3.00 10.70 -19.16
N LEU A 319 3.38 10.03 -20.26
CA LEU A 319 3.46 8.56 -20.30
C LEU A 319 4.51 8.03 -19.30
N GLU A 320 5.58 8.79 -19.06
CA GLU A 320 6.64 8.47 -18.10
C GLU A 320 6.10 8.43 -16.67
N ASP A 321 5.32 9.43 -16.25
CA ASP A 321 4.68 9.45 -14.92
C ASP A 321 3.79 8.22 -14.71
N LEU A 322 3.00 7.86 -15.73
CA LEU A 322 2.10 6.70 -15.68
C LEU A 322 2.90 5.37 -15.61
N ALA A 323 3.99 5.26 -16.36
CA ALA A 323 4.86 4.08 -16.33
C ALA A 323 5.55 3.91 -14.97
N LEU A 324 6.01 5.00 -14.36
CA LEU A 324 6.60 5.01 -13.03
C LEU A 324 5.57 4.66 -11.94
N ALA A 325 4.35 5.21 -12.03
CA ALA A 325 3.25 4.88 -11.12
C ALA A 325 2.88 3.39 -11.20
N ALA A 326 2.78 2.82 -12.41
CA ALA A 326 2.58 1.38 -12.61
C ALA A 326 3.72 0.53 -12.02
N GLY A 327 4.96 1.01 -12.18
CA GLY A 327 6.16 0.36 -11.66
C GLY A 327 6.28 0.38 -10.14
N ALA A 328 5.68 1.36 -9.48
CA ALA A 328 5.76 1.54 -8.04
C ALA A 328 5.11 0.40 -7.23
N ARG A 329 4.23 -0.41 -7.84
CA ARG A 329 3.60 -1.58 -7.19
C ARG A 329 4.63 -2.52 -6.55
N TRP A 330 5.78 -2.71 -7.18
CA TRP A 330 6.86 -3.58 -6.67
C TRP A 330 7.37 -3.19 -5.27
N ASN A 331 7.23 -1.93 -4.87
CA ASN A 331 7.72 -1.46 -3.57
C ASN A 331 7.03 -2.16 -2.40
N ILE A 332 5.75 -2.55 -2.52
CA ILE A 332 5.07 -3.25 -1.43
C ILE A 332 5.54 -4.71 -1.30
N GLU A 333 5.91 -5.36 -2.41
CA GLU A 333 6.53 -6.69 -2.38
C GLU A 333 7.86 -6.63 -1.63
N ARG A 334 8.64 -5.56 -1.85
CA ARG A 334 9.84 -5.27 -1.07
C ARG A 334 9.54 -5.03 0.41
N CYS A 335 8.48 -4.27 0.74
CA CYS A 335 8.03 -4.12 2.14
C CYS A 335 7.76 -5.48 2.79
N PHE A 336 7.07 -6.39 2.09
CA PHE A 336 6.79 -7.74 2.60
C PHE A 336 8.06 -8.57 2.75
N GLN A 337 8.95 -8.56 1.75
CA GLN A 337 10.20 -9.29 1.81
C GLN A 337 11.06 -8.83 2.99
N GLU A 338 11.25 -7.53 3.15
CA GLU A 338 12.04 -6.96 4.26
C GLU A 338 11.36 -7.23 5.61
N SER A 339 10.05 -7.03 5.72
CA SER A 339 9.34 -7.23 7.00
C SER A 339 9.28 -8.70 7.42
N LYS A 340 9.15 -9.65 6.48
CA LYS A 340 9.19 -11.09 6.80
C LYS A 340 10.60 -11.56 7.17
N SER A 341 11.58 -11.23 6.33
CA SER A 341 12.96 -11.70 6.52
C SER A 341 13.66 -11.07 7.72
N GLN A 342 13.42 -9.79 8.00
CA GLN A 342 14.17 -9.04 9.02
C GLN A 342 13.39 -8.81 10.31
N LEU A 343 12.06 -8.64 10.22
CA LEU A 343 11.22 -8.23 11.36
C LEU A 343 10.22 -9.29 11.79
N GLY A 344 10.19 -10.43 11.09
CA GLY A 344 9.35 -11.58 11.41
C GLY A 344 7.85 -11.34 11.26
N LEU A 345 7.43 -10.58 10.25
CA LEU A 345 6.02 -10.34 9.90
C LEU A 345 5.18 -11.63 9.84
N ASP A 346 5.78 -12.76 9.46
CA ASP A 346 5.14 -14.07 9.33
C ASP A 346 5.60 -15.10 10.38
N GLN A 347 6.36 -14.68 11.38
CA GLN A 347 6.98 -15.58 12.36
C GLN A 347 6.15 -15.76 13.63
N TYR A 348 5.03 -15.04 13.76
CA TYR A 348 4.16 -15.07 14.93
C TYR A 348 3.37 -16.38 15.12
N GLU A 349 3.01 -16.62 16.38
CA GLU A 349 2.22 -17.79 16.81
C GLU A 349 0.83 -17.40 17.36
N VAL A 350 0.45 -16.13 17.22
CA VAL A 350 -0.87 -15.64 17.63
C VAL A 350 -1.99 -16.30 16.84
N ARG A 351 -3.10 -16.55 17.54
CA ARG A 351 -4.32 -17.16 16.98
C ARG A 351 -5.52 -16.21 17.00
N THR A 352 -5.50 -15.22 17.89
CA THR A 352 -6.63 -14.31 18.09
C THR A 352 -6.64 -13.18 17.07
N TRP A 353 -7.83 -12.67 16.75
CA TRP A 353 -8.03 -11.50 15.91
C TRP A 353 -7.17 -10.33 16.38
N ARG A 354 -7.31 -9.98 17.66
CA ARG A 354 -6.55 -8.90 18.29
C ARG A 354 -5.04 -9.14 18.29
N GLY A 355 -4.61 -10.37 18.59
CA GLY A 355 -3.20 -10.73 18.59
C GLY A 355 -2.55 -10.52 17.22
N TRP A 356 -3.28 -10.85 16.13
CA TRP A 356 -2.82 -10.61 14.77
C TRP A 356 -2.58 -9.13 14.52
N TYR A 357 -3.60 -8.28 14.74
CA TYR A 357 -3.46 -6.83 14.52
C TYR A 357 -2.27 -6.28 15.28
N ARG A 358 -2.13 -6.65 16.55
CA ARG A 358 -1.07 -6.17 17.43
C ARG A 358 0.33 -6.55 16.98
N HIS A 359 0.57 -7.83 16.69
CA HIS A 359 1.87 -8.25 16.17
C HIS A 359 2.22 -7.51 14.87
N ILE A 360 1.29 -7.49 13.91
CA ILE A 360 1.51 -6.83 12.62
C ILE A 360 1.76 -5.33 12.80
N THR A 361 1.06 -4.66 13.72
CA THR A 361 1.32 -3.23 14.02
C THR A 361 2.73 -3.02 14.55
N LEU A 362 3.20 -3.87 15.46
CA LEU A 362 4.52 -3.73 16.06
C LEU A 362 5.63 -4.02 15.04
N VAL A 363 5.41 -4.95 14.11
CA VAL A 363 6.31 -5.16 12.97
C VAL A 363 6.32 -3.93 12.06
N MET A 364 5.17 -3.35 11.74
CA MET A 364 5.11 -2.10 10.97
C MET A 364 5.78 -0.94 11.72
N ALA A 365 5.66 -0.87 13.05
CA ALA A 365 6.31 0.15 13.87
C ALA A 365 7.83 -0.02 13.92
N ALA A 366 8.32 -1.25 13.98
CA ALA A 366 9.73 -1.56 13.80
C ALA A 366 10.20 -1.14 12.40
N TYR A 367 9.41 -1.44 11.37
CA TYR A 367 9.76 -1.07 10.00
C TYR A 367 9.80 0.44 9.78
N ALA A 368 8.83 1.19 10.32
CA ALA A 368 8.79 2.64 10.24
C ALA A 368 10.03 3.31 10.85
N LEU A 369 10.58 2.74 11.94
CA LEU A 369 11.85 3.20 12.50
C LEU A 369 13.01 3.01 11.51
N LEU A 370 13.10 1.83 10.87
CA LEU A 370 14.14 1.57 9.86
C LEU A 370 14.02 2.49 8.65
N VAL A 371 12.80 2.74 8.19
CA VAL A 371 12.52 3.69 7.10
C VAL A 371 13.03 5.09 7.45
N THR A 372 12.75 5.56 8.68
CA THR A 372 13.22 6.87 9.15
C THR A 372 14.75 6.95 9.20
N LEU A 373 15.41 5.90 9.71
CA LEU A 373 16.86 5.85 9.82
C LEU A 373 17.54 5.80 8.44
N ARG A 374 17.00 4.99 7.52
CA ARG A 374 17.46 4.95 6.13
C ARG A 374 17.31 6.31 5.45
N ARG A 375 16.19 7.00 5.68
CA ARG A 375 15.98 8.37 5.19
C ARG A 375 17.05 9.34 5.69
N HIS A 376 17.36 9.32 6.99
CA HIS A 376 18.39 10.18 7.57
C HIS A 376 19.78 9.89 6.97
N GLN A 377 20.12 8.61 6.79
CA GLN A 377 21.38 8.20 6.17
C GLN A 377 21.48 8.66 4.71
N LEU A 378 20.41 8.49 3.92
CA LEU A 378 20.34 8.96 2.53
C LEU A 378 20.49 10.49 2.45
N LYS A 379 19.82 11.23 3.33
CA LYS A 379 19.95 12.70 3.37
C LYS A 379 21.39 13.12 3.70
N LYS A 380 22.03 12.44 4.67
CA LYS A 380 23.41 12.71 5.04
C LYS A 380 24.38 12.38 3.90
N SER A 381 24.22 11.25 3.22
CA SER A 381 25.08 10.88 2.09
C SER A 381 24.93 11.84 0.91
N LEU A 382 23.70 12.26 0.59
CA LEU A 382 23.45 13.28 -0.43
C LEU A 382 24.12 14.61 -0.10
N LEU A 383 24.00 15.09 1.15
CA LEU A 383 24.65 16.33 1.60
C LEU A 383 26.18 16.24 1.55
N LEU A 384 26.76 15.09 1.89
CA LEU A 384 28.21 14.88 1.83
C LEU A 384 28.73 14.80 0.38
N ASN A 385 27.96 14.18 -0.52
CA ASN A 385 28.34 14.05 -1.93
C ASN A 385 28.18 15.37 -2.71
N LEU A 386 27.29 16.27 -2.28
CA LEU A 386 27.12 17.61 -2.87
C LEU A 386 28.34 18.54 -2.66
N GLY A 387 29.39 18.09 -1.97
CA GLY A 387 30.73 18.71 -1.97
C GLY A 387 31.58 18.40 -3.21
N GLY A 388 31.09 17.58 -4.16
CA GLY A 388 31.80 17.23 -5.39
C GLY A 388 30.89 16.58 -6.43
N GLN A 389 30.28 17.42 -7.28
CA GLN A 389 29.35 17.07 -8.37
C GLN A 389 27.99 16.47 -7.93
N GLY A 390 26.92 17.01 -8.52
CA GLY A 390 25.52 16.78 -8.17
C GLY A 390 25.07 15.31 -8.22
N PRO A 391 23.85 15.01 -7.73
CA PRO A 391 23.48 13.67 -7.31
C PRO A 391 23.61 12.65 -8.43
N LEU A 392 24.36 11.57 -8.12
CA LEU A 392 24.24 10.27 -8.77
C LEU A 392 22.75 9.91 -8.87
N PHE A 393 22.30 9.74 -10.12
CA PHE A 393 21.01 9.22 -10.58
C PHE A 393 20.01 8.86 -9.48
N SER A 394 19.01 9.74 -9.29
CA SER A 394 17.72 9.31 -8.75
C SER A 394 17.16 8.24 -9.70
N PRO A 395 16.55 7.16 -9.19
CA PRO A 395 15.79 6.22 -10.02
C PRO A 395 14.51 6.84 -10.60
N TRP A 396 14.24 8.10 -10.27
CA TRP A 396 13.20 8.96 -10.79
C TRP A 396 13.85 10.08 -11.63
N PRO A 397 13.22 10.57 -12.72
CA PRO A 397 13.68 11.77 -13.41
C PRO A 397 13.86 12.92 -12.42
N LYS A 398 14.85 13.79 -12.67
CA LYS A 398 15.24 14.86 -11.74
C LYS A 398 14.03 15.69 -11.30
N CYS A 399 13.97 16.00 -10.00
CA CYS A 399 13.11 17.03 -9.43
C CYS A 399 13.25 18.32 -10.25
N GLY A 400 12.22 18.65 -11.03
CA GLY A 400 12.02 19.98 -11.58
C GLY A 400 11.28 20.82 -10.55
N ASP A 401 11.66 22.09 -10.40
CA ASP A 401 10.97 23.04 -9.55
C ASP A 401 9.50 23.18 -9.97
N GLY A 402 8.59 22.83 -9.05
CA GLY A 402 7.22 23.33 -9.03
C GLY A 402 6.24 22.70 -10.04
N CYS A 403 5.72 21.51 -9.71
CA CYS A 403 4.36 21.14 -10.12
C CYS A 403 3.43 21.40 -8.93
N ALA A 404 2.87 22.61 -8.86
CA ALA A 404 1.80 22.90 -7.91
C ALA A 404 0.59 22.01 -8.25
N LEU A 405 0.17 21.18 -7.30
CA LEU A 405 -1.15 20.55 -7.36
C LEU A 405 -2.21 21.67 -7.51
N PRO A 406 -3.18 21.55 -8.44
CA PRO A 406 -4.31 22.47 -8.44
C PRO A 406 -5.03 22.33 -7.09
N PRO A 407 -5.54 23.44 -6.50
CA PRO A 407 -6.25 23.37 -5.24
C PRO A 407 -7.44 22.42 -5.37
N LEU A 408 -7.66 21.59 -4.34
CA LEU A 408 -8.88 20.81 -4.19
C LEU A 408 -10.09 21.76 -4.33
N PRO A 409 -11.14 21.40 -5.09
CA PRO A 409 -12.33 22.23 -5.17
C PRO A 409 -12.92 22.39 -3.76
N SER A 410 -13.05 23.64 -3.33
CA SER A 410 -13.69 24.01 -2.06
C SER A 410 -15.17 23.64 -2.10
N ASN A 411 -15.67 23.07 -1.00
CA ASN A 411 -17.04 22.60 -0.80
C ASN A 411 -18.14 23.70 -0.86
N GLU A 412 -17.85 24.92 -1.33
CA GLU A 412 -18.75 26.07 -1.21
C GLU A 412 -19.43 26.53 -2.51
N ASP A 413 -19.05 26.04 -3.68
CA ASP A 413 -19.77 26.38 -4.92
C ASP A 413 -20.72 25.26 -5.33
N GLY A 414 -22.01 25.49 -5.02
CA GLY A 414 -23.12 24.60 -5.34
C GLY A 414 -23.10 24.13 -6.80
N TRP A 415 -23.33 22.83 -6.96
CA TRP A 415 -23.34 22.10 -8.23
C TRP A 415 -24.31 22.74 -9.22
N LYS A 416 -23.80 23.63 -10.08
CA LYS A 416 -24.51 24.04 -11.30
C LYS A 416 -23.99 23.19 -12.44
N MET A 417 -24.66 22.05 -12.66
CA MET A 417 -24.60 21.33 -13.94
C MET A 417 -24.92 22.32 -15.07
N ARG A 418 -23.96 22.54 -15.97
CA ARG A 418 -24.22 23.04 -17.32
C ARG A 418 -23.61 22.04 -18.29
N CYS A 419 -24.43 21.12 -18.77
CA CYS A 419 -24.10 20.32 -19.94
C CYS A 419 -24.17 21.25 -21.16
N ILE A 420 -23.05 21.51 -21.83
CA ILE A 420 -23.06 22.14 -23.16
C ILE A 420 -22.73 21.03 -24.15
N GLY A 421 -23.78 20.44 -24.75
CA GLY A 421 -23.66 19.57 -25.92
C GLY A 421 -23.55 20.40 -27.20
N PRO A 422 -22.92 19.88 -28.27
CA PRO A 422 -22.76 20.60 -29.52
C PRO A 422 -24.03 20.46 -30.36
N ALA A 423 -24.96 21.40 -30.21
CA ALA A 423 -25.92 21.89 -31.22
C ALA A 423 -26.94 22.74 -30.46
N GLY A 424 -27.05 24.01 -30.84
CA GLY A 424 -28.01 24.92 -30.23
C GLY A 424 -29.43 24.48 -30.52
N GLU A 425 -30.17 24.13 -29.47
CA GLU A 425 -31.62 24.30 -29.33
C GLU A 425 -31.94 24.19 -27.83
N ASP A 426 -32.36 25.31 -27.24
CA ASP A 426 -32.77 25.43 -25.84
C ASP A 426 -34.07 24.65 -25.61
N PHE A 427 -34.01 23.50 -24.94
CA PHE A 427 -35.18 22.87 -24.34
C PHE A 427 -35.17 23.11 -22.83
N THR A 428 -35.90 24.15 -22.41
CA THR A 428 -36.22 24.41 -21.01
C THR A 428 -37.23 23.41 -20.46
N ASN A 429 -36.94 22.92 -19.24
CA ASN A 429 -37.86 22.35 -18.23
C ASN A 429 -38.55 21.01 -18.53
N VAL A 430 -38.01 19.92 -17.95
CA VAL A 430 -38.83 18.86 -17.34
C VAL A 430 -38.22 18.46 -15.99
N SER A 431 -38.99 18.61 -14.92
CA SER A 431 -38.62 18.27 -13.54
C SER A 431 -38.53 16.75 -13.31
N PRO A 432 -37.60 16.26 -12.47
CA PRO A 432 -37.52 14.85 -12.12
C PRO A 432 -38.49 14.53 -10.98
N SER A 433 -39.63 13.94 -11.32
CA SER A 433 -40.45 13.20 -10.37
C SER A 433 -40.91 11.91 -11.02
N THR A 434 -40.77 10.80 -10.28
CA THR A 434 -41.15 9.42 -10.64
C THR A 434 -40.12 8.77 -11.60
N ILE A 435 -39.44 7.67 -11.27
CA ILE A 435 -40.01 6.33 -11.11
C ILE A 435 -39.04 5.45 -10.29
N THR A 436 -39.56 4.90 -9.21
CA THR A 436 -39.17 3.61 -8.62
C THR A 436 -39.68 2.47 -9.51
N GLY A 437 -38.82 1.51 -9.83
CA GLY A 437 -39.16 0.27 -10.53
C GLY A 437 -37.93 -0.60 -10.70
#